data_AF-A0A9D8J2C9-F1
#
_entry.id   AF-A0A9D8J2C9-F1
#
_cell.length_a   1.000
_cell.length_b   1.000
_cell.length_c   1.000
_cell.angle_alpha   90.00
_cell.angle_beta   90.00
_cell.angle_gamma   90.00
#
_symmetry.space_group_name_H-M   'P 1'
#
loop_
_entity.id
_entity.type
_entity.pdbx_description
1 polymer ?
#
loop_
_entity_poly.entity_id
_entity_poly.type
_entity_poly.pdbx_seq_one_letter_code
_entity_poly.pdbx_strand_id
1 'polypeptide(L)'
;MRSLESLLPGVRADLPTEAEWEYACRAGTATPFSFGATITPEQVNYDGNYPYAGGEGGLFRETTVPVKSLPANPWGLYEMHGNVWEWCADGLRDYTPDPIDDPTGPLAGDEQPRVVRGGSWDYLAWIARSAFRLLYEPGLVLSSQGFRLCLRSIGPGPEPVRAAGAAPKGRGGEAGGPPGG
;
A
#
# COMPACT_ATOMS: atom_id res chain seq x y z
N MET A 1 -9.45 -1.90 15.52
CA MET A 1 -8.23 -2.73 15.57
C MET A 1 -8.43 -4.03 16.36
N ARG A 2 -8.84 -4.00 17.64
CA ARG A 2 -9.01 -5.21 18.49
C ARG A 2 -9.83 -6.38 17.90
N SER A 3 -10.89 -6.12 17.14
CA SER A 3 -11.69 -7.18 16.47
C SER A 3 -10.99 -7.82 15.27
N LEU A 4 -10.11 -7.07 14.59
CA LEU A 4 -9.34 -7.61 13.45
C LEU A 4 -8.22 -8.53 13.94
N GLU A 5 -7.58 -8.16 15.04
CA GLU A 5 -6.47 -8.93 15.65
C GLU A 5 -6.95 -10.28 16.20
N SER A 6 -8.20 -10.39 16.64
CA SER A 6 -8.78 -11.69 17.00
C SER A 6 -9.07 -12.59 15.79
N LEU A 7 -9.23 -12.02 14.60
CA LEU A 7 -9.45 -12.78 13.36
C LEU A 7 -8.13 -13.23 12.71
N LEU A 8 -7.01 -12.57 13.02
CA LEU A 8 -5.69 -12.86 12.49
C LEU A 8 -4.66 -12.98 13.63
N PRO A 9 -4.65 -14.12 14.36
CA PRO A 9 -3.66 -14.36 15.40
C PRO A 9 -2.23 -14.22 14.84
N GLY A 10 -1.37 -13.53 15.58
CA GLY A 10 0.01 -13.27 15.13
C GLY A 10 0.15 -12.10 14.14
N VAL A 11 -0.92 -11.33 13.92
CA VAL A 11 -0.91 -10.10 13.14
C VAL A 11 -1.39 -8.93 14.00
N ARG A 12 -0.69 -7.79 13.91
CA ARG A 12 -1.12 -6.49 14.46
C ARG A 12 -1.57 -5.59 13.32
N ALA A 13 -2.65 -4.84 13.53
CA ALA A 13 -3.13 -3.85 12.56
C ALA A 13 -2.75 -2.44 13.00
N ASP A 14 -1.94 -1.77 12.20
CA ASP A 14 -1.47 -0.40 12.42
C ASP A 14 -1.90 0.52 11.26
N LEU A 15 -1.70 1.84 11.42
CA LEU A 15 -1.61 2.73 10.26
C LEU A 15 -0.24 2.52 9.58
N PRO A 16 -0.13 2.67 8.26
CA PRO A 16 1.18 2.67 7.59
C PRO A 16 2.01 3.85 8.09
N THR A 17 3.34 3.69 8.12
CA THR A 17 4.22 4.87 8.13
C THR A 17 4.08 5.61 6.81
N GLU A 18 4.46 6.87 6.78
CA GLU A 18 4.43 7.67 5.57
C GLU A 18 5.26 7.02 4.44
N ALA A 19 6.44 6.49 4.78
CA ALA A 19 7.33 5.84 3.83
C ALA A 19 6.69 4.58 3.23
N GLU A 20 6.02 3.78 4.06
CA GLU A 20 5.30 2.58 3.61
C GLU A 20 4.14 2.93 2.70
N TRP A 21 3.37 3.97 3.06
CA TRP A 21 2.27 4.44 2.23
C TRP A 21 2.78 4.86 0.85
N GLU A 22 3.88 5.63 0.79
CA GLU A 22 4.46 6.08 -0.47
C GLU A 22 4.99 4.91 -1.31
N TYR A 23 5.70 3.98 -0.68
CA TYR A 23 6.23 2.79 -1.34
C TYR A 23 5.10 1.96 -1.96
N ALA A 24 4.03 1.73 -1.19
CA ALA A 24 2.83 1.05 -1.63
C ALA A 24 2.10 1.80 -2.75
N CYS A 25 2.00 3.13 -2.67
CA CYS A 25 1.38 3.97 -3.68
C CYS A 25 2.12 3.89 -5.00
N ARG A 26 3.46 3.97 -4.97
CA ARG A 26 4.33 3.90 -6.15
C ARG A 26 4.31 2.53 -6.82
N ALA A 27 4.22 1.45 -6.05
CA ALA A 27 4.16 0.08 -6.54
C ALA A 27 5.23 -0.23 -7.62
N GLY A 28 6.47 0.21 -7.36
CA GLY A 28 7.62 0.02 -8.26
C GLY A 28 7.81 1.09 -9.35
N THR A 29 6.93 2.10 -9.43
CA THR A 29 7.07 3.21 -10.39
C THR A 29 7.86 4.39 -9.81
N ALA A 30 8.56 5.11 -10.69
CA ALA A 30 9.27 6.36 -10.36
C ALA A 30 8.50 7.62 -10.82
N THR A 31 7.37 7.45 -11.49
CA THR A 31 6.54 8.53 -12.03
C THR A 31 5.74 9.24 -10.92
N PRO A 32 5.13 10.41 -11.21
CA PRO A 32 4.27 11.09 -10.24
C PRO A 32 3.08 10.26 -9.76
N PHE A 33 2.57 9.36 -10.61
CA PHE A 33 1.50 8.42 -10.30
C PHE A 33 1.92 7.01 -10.69
N SER A 34 1.34 6.00 -10.04
CA SER A 34 1.52 4.60 -10.45
C SER A 34 0.93 4.27 -11.83
N PHE A 35 0.10 5.18 -12.36
CA PHE A 35 -0.44 5.15 -13.73
C PHE A 35 0.47 5.85 -14.77
N GLY A 36 1.57 6.47 -14.35
CA GLY A 36 2.51 7.15 -15.23
C GLY A 36 2.65 8.65 -14.96
N ALA A 37 2.95 9.42 -16.02
CA ALA A 37 3.22 10.85 -15.93
C ALA A 37 1.97 11.71 -15.62
N THR A 38 0.78 11.19 -15.94
CA THR A 38 -0.52 11.83 -15.76
C THR A 38 -1.55 10.80 -15.28
N ILE A 39 -2.74 11.27 -14.92
CA ILE A 39 -3.92 10.46 -14.55
C ILE A 39 -5.15 11.02 -15.25
N THR A 40 -6.19 10.21 -15.39
CA THR A 40 -7.52 10.63 -15.85
C THR A 40 -8.58 10.41 -14.77
N PRO A 41 -9.75 11.05 -14.85
CA PRO A 41 -10.85 10.82 -13.91
C PRO A 41 -11.40 9.39 -13.91
N GLU A 42 -11.17 8.60 -14.96
CA GLU A 42 -11.54 7.18 -15.05
C GLU A 42 -10.58 6.30 -14.25
N GLN A 43 -9.37 6.78 -13.98
CA GLN A 43 -8.36 6.08 -13.19
C GLN A 43 -8.40 6.49 -11.71
N VAL A 44 -8.67 7.77 -11.43
CA VAL A 44 -8.50 8.38 -10.12
C VAL A 44 -9.72 9.26 -9.81
N ASN A 45 -10.21 9.23 -8.57
CA ASN A 45 -11.28 10.11 -8.13
C ASN A 45 -10.72 11.42 -7.55
N TYR A 46 -10.80 12.51 -8.30
CA TYR A 46 -10.31 13.85 -7.96
C TYR A 46 -11.17 14.92 -8.67
N ASP A 47 -10.89 16.21 -8.45
CA ASP A 47 -11.50 17.28 -9.24
C ASP A 47 -10.90 17.31 -10.66
N GLY A 48 -11.57 16.60 -11.58
CA GLY A 48 -11.18 16.47 -12.98
C GLY A 48 -11.16 17.78 -13.77
N ASN A 49 -11.65 18.90 -13.24
CA ASN A 49 -11.52 20.20 -13.88
C ASN A 49 -10.09 20.74 -13.84
N TYR A 50 -9.24 20.17 -12.98
CA TYR A 50 -7.84 20.59 -12.80
C TYR A 50 -6.89 19.41 -13.03
N PRO A 51 -6.70 18.99 -14.30
CA PRO A 51 -5.80 17.89 -14.63
C PRO A 51 -4.34 18.26 -14.37
N TYR A 52 -3.49 17.23 -14.21
CA TYR A 52 -2.06 17.40 -14.01
C TYR A 52 -1.31 17.36 -15.33
N ALA A 53 -0.39 18.30 -15.54
CA ALA A 53 0.57 18.33 -16.66
C ALA A 53 -0.05 18.11 -18.05
N GLY A 54 -1.24 18.67 -18.30
CA GLY A 54 -1.94 18.55 -19.58
C GLY A 54 -2.64 17.19 -19.80
N GLY A 55 -2.80 16.39 -18.74
CA GLY A 55 -3.61 15.18 -18.76
C GLY A 55 -5.08 15.44 -19.10
N GLU A 56 -5.79 14.37 -19.42
CA GLU A 56 -7.23 14.42 -19.67
C GLU A 56 -8.00 14.79 -18.38
N GLY A 57 -9.00 15.65 -18.53
CA GLY A 57 -9.86 16.10 -17.44
C GLY A 57 -11.32 16.15 -17.87
N GLY A 58 -12.18 16.67 -17.00
CA GLY A 58 -13.59 16.96 -17.31
C GLY A 58 -14.64 16.21 -16.49
N LEU A 59 -14.25 15.27 -15.63
CA LEU A 59 -15.17 14.63 -14.68
C LEU A 59 -14.76 14.95 -13.23
N PHE A 60 -15.66 15.64 -12.53
CA PHE A 60 -15.58 15.87 -11.10
C PHE A 60 -16.80 15.21 -10.45
N ARG A 61 -16.58 14.18 -9.63
CA ARG A 61 -17.67 13.38 -9.05
C ARG A 61 -18.34 14.03 -7.84
N GLU A 62 -17.68 15.00 -7.22
CA GLU A 62 -18.17 15.71 -6.03
C GLU A 62 -18.50 14.81 -4.82
N THR A 63 -17.99 13.57 -4.84
CA THR A 63 -18.19 12.60 -3.76
C THR A 63 -17.16 11.47 -3.85
N THR A 64 -17.11 10.65 -2.80
CA THR A 64 -16.33 9.42 -2.79
C THR A 64 -16.93 8.36 -3.72
N VAL A 65 -16.09 7.46 -4.20
CA VAL A 65 -16.50 6.25 -4.90
C VAL A 65 -16.31 5.04 -3.99
N PRO A 66 -17.07 3.94 -4.18
CA PRO A 66 -16.83 2.70 -3.46
C PRO A 66 -15.39 2.23 -3.66
N VAL A 67 -14.75 1.73 -2.61
CA VAL A 67 -13.40 1.15 -2.73
C VAL A 67 -13.40 0.00 -3.74
N LYS A 68 -12.34 -0.12 -4.52
CA LYS A 68 -12.20 -1.07 -5.65
C LYS A 68 -13.13 -0.81 -6.83
N SER A 69 -13.64 0.41 -6.99
CA SER A 69 -14.45 0.77 -8.16
C SER A 69 -13.62 1.36 -9.30
N LEU A 70 -12.40 1.84 -9.02
CA LEU A 70 -11.45 2.33 -10.00
C LEU A 70 -10.27 1.34 -10.17
N PRO A 71 -9.45 1.48 -11.23
CA PRO A 71 -8.30 0.62 -11.44
C PRO A 71 -7.32 0.61 -10.24
N ALA A 72 -6.75 -0.56 -9.96
CA ALA A 72 -5.69 -0.69 -8.97
C ALA A 72 -4.33 -0.26 -9.54
N ASN A 73 -3.40 0.07 -8.66
CA ASN A 73 -1.98 0.19 -9.00
C ASN A 73 -1.36 -1.20 -9.31
N PRO A 74 -0.10 -1.27 -9.79
CA PRO A 74 0.56 -2.53 -10.15
C PRO A 74 0.64 -3.61 -9.06
N TRP A 75 0.46 -3.28 -7.78
CA TRP A 75 0.43 -4.24 -6.67
C TRP A 75 -0.99 -4.62 -6.23
N GLY A 76 -2.02 -4.16 -6.94
CA GLY A 76 -3.41 -4.46 -6.61
C GLY A 76 -3.97 -3.60 -5.48
N LEU A 77 -3.34 -2.46 -5.17
CA LEU A 77 -3.88 -1.49 -4.21
C LEU A 77 -4.75 -0.46 -4.94
N TYR A 78 -5.96 -0.28 -4.41
CA TYR A 78 -6.99 0.56 -5.02
C TYR A 78 -7.05 1.93 -4.34
N GLU A 79 -7.45 2.93 -5.14
CA GLU A 79 -7.63 4.32 -4.73
C GLU A 79 -6.43 4.90 -3.94
N MET A 80 -5.21 4.48 -4.28
CA MET A 80 -3.95 5.05 -3.74
C MET A 80 -3.71 6.49 -4.24
N HIS A 81 -4.44 6.90 -5.27
CA HIS A 81 -4.46 8.25 -5.81
C HIS A 81 -5.91 8.73 -5.78
N GLY A 82 -6.19 9.77 -4.99
CA GLY A 82 -7.51 10.39 -4.83
C GLY A 82 -8.48 9.62 -3.92
N ASN A 83 -9.77 9.84 -4.14
CA ASN A 83 -10.90 9.40 -3.31
C ASN A 83 -10.91 10.04 -1.91
N VAL A 84 -10.00 9.67 -1.01
CA VAL A 84 -9.89 10.28 0.33
C VAL A 84 -8.43 10.39 0.75
N TRP A 85 -8.13 11.41 1.53
CA TRP A 85 -6.88 11.50 2.27
C TRP A 85 -6.75 10.33 3.22
N GLU A 86 -5.55 9.76 3.32
CA GLU A 86 -5.30 8.63 4.21
C GLU A 86 -4.25 8.96 5.27
N TRP A 87 -4.64 8.81 6.53
CA TRP A 87 -3.77 8.99 7.68
C TRP A 87 -2.60 8.00 7.73
N CYS A 88 -1.41 8.54 7.99
CA CYS A 88 -0.20 7.78 8.34
C CYS A 88 0.04 7.81 9.86
N ALA A 89 0.86 6.88 10.35
CA ALA A 89 1.19 6.74 11.77
C ALA A 89 2.08 7.87 12.31
N ASP A 90 2.89 8.47 11.44
CA ASP A 90 3.97 9.39 11.77
C ASP A 90 3.75 10.81 11.25
N GLY A 91 4.48 11.75 11.85
CA GLY A 91 4.53 13.16 11.47
C GLY A 91 5.43 13.42 10.26
N LEU A 92 5.58 14.69 9.90
CA LEU A 92 6.40 15.10 8.76
C LEU A 92 7.87 14.79 9.06
N ARG A 93 8.50 13.98 8.19
CA ARG A 93 9.95 13.70 8.23
C ARG A 93 10.72 14.57 7.25
N ASP A 94 11.99 14.78 7.53
CA ASP A 94 12.92 15.33 6.55
C ASP A 94 13.41 14.25 5.58
N TYR A 95 13.73 14.66 4.36
CA TYR A 95 14.42 13.82 3.40
C TYR A 95 15.90 14.15 3.44
N THR A 96 16.72 13.17 3.83
CA THR A 96 18.17 13.26 3.74
C THR A 96 18.66 12.64 2.43
N PRO A 97 19.83 13.05 1.92
CA PRO A 97 20.43 12.42 0.74
C PRO A 97 20.78 10.94 0.96
N ASP A 98 21.07 10.58 2.21
CA ASP A 98 21.46 9.23 2.56
C ASP A 98 20.25 8.28 2.51
N PRO A 99 20.42 7.06 1.96
CA PRO A 99 19.39 6.04 2.01
C PRO A 99 19.16 5.61 3.46
N ILE A 100 17.89 5.54 3.85
CA ILE A 100 17.45 5.08 5.16
C ILE A 100 16.47 3.94 4.93
N ASP A 101 16.69 2.81 5.59
CA ASP A 101 15.77 1.68 5.60
C ASP A 101 14.62 1.96 6.57
N ASP A 102 13.38 1.77 6.10
CA ASP A 102 12.13 2.01 6.84
C ASP A 102 12.08 3.34 7.61
N PRO A 103 12.29 4.50 6.94
CA PRO A 103 12.35 5.78 7.62
C PRO A 103 10.98 6.16 8.18
N THR A 104 10.96 6.55 9.45
CA THR A 104 9.78 7.09 10.13
C THR A 104 9.96 8.57 10.40
N GLY A 105 8.89 9.35 10.29
CA GLY A 105 8.81 10.65 10.93
C GLY A 105 8.73 10.54 12.45
N PRO A 106 8.64 11.69 13.15
CA PRO A 106 8.33 11.70 14.57
C PRO A 106 7.05 10.89 14.81
N LEU A 107 7.12 9.87 15.67
CA LEU A 107 5.94 9.15 16.10
C LEU A 107 5.08 10.13 16.91
N ALA A 108 4.02 10.59 16.27
CA ALA A 108 3.16 11.62 16.83
C ALA A 108 2.43 11.06 18.04
N GLY A 109 2.60 11.71 19.20
CA GLY A 109 1.63 11.56 20.28
C GLY A 109 0.22 11.95 19.81
N ASP A 110 -0.81 11.64 20.59
CA ASP A 110 -2.20 11.84 20.18
C ASP A 110 -2.59 13.29 19.86
N GLU A 111 -1.77 14.26 20.26
CA GLU A 111 -1.99 15.71 20.06
C GLU A 111 -1.12 16.33 18.95
N GLN A 112 -0.28 15.56 18.27
CA GLN A 112 0.63 16.08 17.25
C GLN A 112 0.09 15.86 15.82
N PRO A 113 0.33 16.81 14.89
CA PRO A 113 -0.06 16.65 13.49
C PRO A 113 0.53 15.37 12.88
N ARG A 114 -0.27 14.66 12.10
CA ARG A 114 0.16 13.46 11.36
C ARG A 114 0.08 13.68 9.87
N VAL A 115 0.90 12.95 9.13
CA VAL A 115 0.88 13.02 7.67
C VAL A 115 -0.41 12.40 7.15
N VAL A 116 -0.99 13.04 6.14
CA VAL A 116 -1.97 12.45 5.24
C VAL A 116 -1.42 12.40 3.82
N ARG A 117 -1.81 11.35 3.09
CA ARG A 117 -1.34 11.07 1.73
C ARG A 117 -2.51 10.75 0.79
N GLY A 118 -2.26 10.78 -0.52
CA GLY A 118 -3.18 10.29 -1.55
C GLY A 118 -4.03 11.35 -2.25
N GLY A 119 -4.33 12.48 -1.61
CA GLY A 119 -5.32 13.41 -2.12
C GLY A 119 -6.74 12.89 -1.93
N SER A 120 -7.74 13.60 -2.43
CA SER A 120 -9.14 13.22 -2.29
C SER A 120 -10.00 13.68 -3.46
N TRP A 121 -11.27 13.28 -3.46
CA TRP A 121 -12.23 13.54 -4.52
C TRP A 121 -12.43 15.04 -4.83
N ASP A 122 -12.24 15.91 -3.85
CA ASP A 122 -12.47 17.37 -3.88
C ASP A 122 -11.22 18.22 -4.18
N TYR A 123 -10.08 17.60 -4.49
CA TYR A 123 -8.84 18.32 -4.82
C TYR A 123 -8.33 18.02 -6.23
N LEU A 124 -7.54 18.95 -6.78
CA LEU A 124 -6.91 18.83 -8.10
C LEU A 124 -5.90 17.68 -8.20
N ALA A 125 -5.63 17.22 -9.42
CA ALA A 125 -4.75 16.09 -9.72
C ALA A 125 -3.32 16.23 -9.16
N TRP A 126 -2.79 17.46 -9.05
CA TRP A 126 -1.43 17.70 -8.52
C TRP A 126 -1.24 17.19 -7.09
N ILE A 127 -2.32 17.17 -6.31
CA ILE A 127 -2.31 16.74 -4.91
C ILE A 127 -2.37 15.21 -4.79
N ALA A 128 -2.83 14.51 -5.83
CA ALA A 128 -2.93 13.05 -5.84
C ALA A 128 -1.62 12.32 -6.20
N ARG A 129 -0.50 13.04 -6.38
CA ARG A 129 0.81 12.44 -6.70
C ARG A 129 1.32 11.58 -5.54
N SER A 130 2.04 10.50 -5.83
CA SER A 130 2.62 9.61 -4.81
C SER A 130 3.48 10.34 -3.77
N ALA A 131 4.19 11.40 -4.20
CA ALA A 131 5.10 12.17 -3.36
C ALA A 131 4.42 13.33 -2.60
N PHE A 132 3.16 13.64 -2.89
CA PHE A 132 2.49 14.74 -2.21
C PHE A 132 2.12 14.32 -0.78
N ARG A 133 2.32 15.25 0.15
CA ARG A 133 2.16 15.05 1.59
C ARG A 133 1.58 16.31 2.21
N LEU A 134 0.69 16.13 3.17
CA LEU A 134 0.10 17.21 3.96
C LEU A 134 0.09 16.80 5.43
N LEU A 135 -0.02 17.77 6.34
CA LEU A 135 -0.23 17.51 7.76
C LEU A 135 -1.65 17.90 8.13
N TYR A 136 -2.31 17.04 8.91
CA TYR A 136 -3.56 17.35 9.58
C TYR A 136 -3.42 17.18 11.09
N GLU A 137 -4.15 18.02 11.82
CA GLU A 137 -4.29 17.91 13.27
C GLU A 137 -5.19 16.70 13.61
N PRO A 138 -4.89 15.91 14.66
CA PRO A 138 -5.65 14.70 15.01
C PRO A 138 -7.16 14.90 15.26
N GLY A 139 -7.59 16.12 15.56
CA GLY A 139 -9.00 16.49 15.76
C GLY A 139 -9.73 16.99 14.51
N LEU A 140 -9.04 17.13 13.37
CA LEU A 140 -9.63 17.63 12.14
C LEU A 140 -10.53 16.56 11.49
N VAL A 141 -11.82 16.84 11.36
CA VAL A 141 -12.78 15.96 10.70
C VAL A 141 -13.22 16.59 9.39
N LEU A 142 -12.94 15.93 8.27
CA LEU A 142 -13.40 16.32 6.93
C LEU A 142 -14.09 15.13 6.26
N SER A 143 -15.03 15.42 5.35
CA SER A 143 -15.72 14.40 4.55
C SER A 143 -14.82 13.69 3.53
N SER A 144 -13.63 14.24 3.28
CA SER A 144 -12.62 13.73 2.36
C SER A 144 -11.45 13.01 3.07
N GLN A 145 -11.61 12.66 4.36
CA GLN A 145 -10.59 11.91 5.13
C GLN A 145 -11.00 10.46 5.40
N GLY A 146 -10.01 9.58 5.34
CA GLY A 146 -10.10 8.16 5.63
C GLY A 146 -8.76 7.60 6.11
N PHE A 147 -8.61 6.28 6.05
CA PHE A 147 -7.39 5.61 6.43
C PHE A 147 -7.33 4.22 5.77
N ARG A 148 -6.13 3.66 5.73
CA ARG A 148 -5.91 2.23 5.46
C ARG A 148 -5.09 1.60 6.55
N LEU A 149 -5.18 0.28 6.64
CA LEU A 149 -4.43 -0.51 7.61
C LEU A 149 -3.19 -1.13 6.97
N CYS A 150 -2.11 -1.14 7.73
CA CYS A 150 -0.93 -1.97 7.51
C CYS A 150 -0.98 -3.15 8.49
N LEU A 151 -0.73 -4.36 7.99
CA LEU A 151 -0.74 -5.58 8.80
C LEU A 151 0.70 -6.02 9.06
N ARG A 152 1.10 -6.05 10.34
CA ARG A 152 2.43 -6.48 10.79
C ARG A 152 2.37 -7.89 11.33
N SER A 153 3.30 -8.74 10.93
CA SER A 153 3.50 -10.02 11.61
C SER A 153 4.19 -9.79 12.97
N ILE A 154 3.62 -10.32 14.05
CA ILE A 154 4.10 -10.13 15.44
C ILE A 154 4.51 -11.44 16.12
N GLY A 155 4.62 -12.53 15.36
CA GLY A 155 5.12 -13.82 15.83
C GLY A 155 5.94 -14.51 14.75
N PRO A 156 6.64 -15.62 15.07
CA PRO A 156 7.11 -16.50 14.01
C PRO A 156 5.88 -16.91 13.22
N GLY A 157 5.87 -16.61 11.91
CA GLY A 157 4.82 -17.11 11.02
C GLY A 157 4.68 -18.63 11.18
N PRO A 158 3.54 -19.24 10.78
CA PRO A 158 3.46 -20.68 10.77
C PRO A 158 4.68 -21.24 10.04
N GLU A 159 5.44 -22.12 10.72
CA GLU A 159 6.56 -22.85 10.13
C GLU A 159 6.13 -23.34 8.74
N PRO A 160 6.90 -23.08 7.68
CA PRO A 160 6.55 -23.60 6.37
C PRO A 160 6.42 -25.11 6.53
N VAL A 161 5.23 -25.64 6.22
CA VAL A 161 5.00 -27.09 6.20
C VAL A 161 6.04 -27.66 5.25
N ARG A 162 7.12 -28.25 5.80
CA ARG A 162 8.09 -28.98 5.01
C ARG A 162 7.31 -30.08 4.31
N ALA A 163 7.16 -29.95 3.00
CA ALA A 163 6.64 -31.04 2.18
C ALA A 163 7.40 -32.30 2.57
N ALA A 164 6.67 -33.32 3.01
CA ALA A 164 7.25 -34.60 3.38
C ALA A 164 8.17 -35.05 2.25
N GLY A 165 9.46 -35.18 2.57
CA GLY A 165 10.49 -35.52 1.60
C GLY A 165 10.09 -36.78 0.86
N ALA A 166 10.13 -36.71 -0.47
CA ALA A 166 10.07 -37.90 -1.31
C ALA A 166 11.22 -38.83 -0.89
N ALA A 167 10.87 -40.03 -0.43
CA ALA A 167 11.83 -41.06 -0.08
C ALA A 167 12.76 -41.35 -1.27
N PRO A 168 14.06 -41.58 -1.05
CA PRO A 168 14.96 -41.94 -2.12
C PRO A 168 14.55 -43.32 -2.68
N LYS A 169 14.35 -43.39 -4.00
CA LYS A 169 14.10 -44.66 -4.70
C LYS A 169 15.27 -45.62 -4.45
N GLY A 170 14.96 -46.75 -3.83
CA GLY A 170 15.89 -47.86 -3.62
C GLY A 170 16.47 -48.36 -4.93
N ARG A 171 17.78 -48.57 -4.93
CA ARG A 171 18.52 -49.22 -6.01
C ARG A 171 18.19 -50.71 -5.96
N GLY A 172 17.40 -51.20 -6.91
CA GLY A 172 17.16 -52.63 -7.10
C GLY A 172 18.46 -53.31 -7.48
N GLY A 173 18.89 -54.26 -6.65
CA GLY A 173 19.89 -55.25 -7.02
C GLY A 173 19.20 -56.38 -7.76
N GLU A 174 19.60 -56.62 -9.02
CA GLU A 174 19.34 -57.87 -9.71
C GLU A 174 20.58 -58.76 -9.55
N ALA A 175 20.37 -59.91 -8.93
CA ALA A 175 21.30 -61.03 -8.95
C ALA A 175 20.56 -62.25 -9.49
N GLY A 176 21.11 -62.86 -10.55
CA GLY A 176 21.20 -64.31 -10.64
C GLY A 176 20.32 -65.05 -11.65
N GLY A 177 20.97 -65.48 -12.75
CA GLY A 177 20.87 -66.87 -13.25
C GLY A 177 20.61 -67.02 -14.75
N PRO A 178 20.95 -68.16 -15.41
CA PRO A 178 21.70 -69.34 -14.93
C PRO A 178 22.87 -69.76 -15.89
N PRO A 179 23.57 -70.88 -15.63
CA PRO A 179 24.75 -71.30 -16.41
C PRO A 179 24.43 -72.40 -17.44
N GLY A 180 25.34 -72.57 -18.41
CA GLY A 180 25.58 -73.85 -19.11
C GLY A 180 25.24 -73.87 -20.61
N GLY A 181 26.23 -74.23 -21.42
CA GLY A 181 26.09 -74.55 -22.85
C GLY A 181 27.26 -74.03 -23.68
#